data_AF-A0A226QJA2-F1
#
_entry.id   AF-A0A226QJA2-F1
#
_cell.length_a   1.000
_cell.length_b   1.000
_cell.length_c   1.000
_cell.angle_alpha   90.00
_cell.angle_beta   90.00
_cell.angle_gamma   90.00
#
_symmetry.space_group_name_H-M   'P 1'
#
loop_
_entity.id
_entity.type
_entity.pdbx_description
1 polymer ?
#
loop_
_entity_poly.entity_id
_entity_poly.type
_entity_poly.pdbx_seq_one_letter_code
_entity_poly.pdbx_strand_id
1 'polypeptide(L)' 'MKEYLERERYNEKYNWLVMSKSPYLKQHETNPVNWLEWSPEAFQKAKREGKPVFLSIGYS' A
#
# COMPACT_ATOMS: atom_id res chain seq x y z
N MET A 1 0.97 -10.38 11.93
CA MET A 1 0.58 -10.50 10.51
C MET A 1 0.12 -9.11 10.05
N LYS A 2 0.59 -8.57 8.92
CA LYS A 2 0.15 -7.23 8.48
C LYS A 2 -1.28 -7.29 7.93
N GLU A 3 -2.15 -6.39 8.38
CA GLU A 3 -3.60 -6.44 8.09
C GLU A 3 -3.96 -6.30 6.61
N TYR A 4 -3.14 -5.62 5.80
CA TYR A 4 -3.36 -5.51 4.35
C TYR A 4 -3.23 -6.82 3.58
N LEU A 5 -2.69 -7.86 4.22
CA LEU A 5 -2.76 -9.21 3.67
C LEU A 5 -4.20 -9.73 3.72
N GLU A 6 -5.05 -9.29 4.63
CA GLU A 6 -6.42 -9.81 4.76
C GLU A 6 -7.48 -8.82 4.28
N ARG A 7 -7.15 -7.52 4.25
CA ARG A 7 -8.06 -6.45 3.83
C ARG A 7 -7.53 -5.74 2.60
N GLU A 8 -8.45 -5.30 1.74
CA GLU A 8 -8.09 -4.49 0.59
C GLU A 8 -7.56 -3.14 1.04
N ARG A 9 -8.36 -2.33 1.75
CA ARG A 9 -8.01 -0.94 2.11
C ARG A 9 -8.00 -0.76 3.63
N TYR A 10 -7.34 0.28 4.14
CA TYR A 10 -7.32 0.59 5.58
C TYR A 10 -8.71 1.03 6.06
N ASN A 11 -9.32 2.00 5.38
CA ASN A 11 -10.74 2.34 5.48
C ASN A 11 -11.21 3.09 4.21
N GLU A 12 -12.43 3.64 4.21
CA GLU A 12 -12.98 4.40 3.06
C GLU A 12 -12.08 5.58 2.67
N LYS A 13 -11.51 6.29 3.66
CA LYS A 13 -10.71 7.49 3.43
C LYS A 13 -9.25 7.15 3.10
N TYR A 14 -8.64 6.20 3.80
CA TYR A 14 -7.20 5.98 3.75
C TYR A 14 -6.82 4.64 3.12
N ASN A 15 -5.75 4.64 2.31
CA ASN A 15 -4.98 3.44 1.98
C ASN A 15 -3.94 3.14 3.08
N TRP A 16 -3.11 2.13 2.86
CA TRP A 16 -2.18 1.64 3.89
C TRP A 16 -0.98 2.55 4.14
N LEU A 17 -0.72 3.55 3.29
CA LEU A 17 0.34 4.52 3.51
C LEU A 17 0.10 5.41 4.75
N VAL A 18 -1.11 5.42 5.33
CA VAL A 18 -1.39 6.07 6.62
C VAL A 18 -0.49 5.56 7.76
N MET A 19 -0.05 4.30 7.64
CA MET A 19 0.86 3.63 8.59
C MET A 19 2.35 3.86 8.26
N SER A 20 2.65 4.57 7.17
CA SER A 20 4.03 4.86 6.75
C SER A 20 4.78 5.69 7.79
N LYS A 21 6.11 5.52 7.86
CA LYS A 21 6.98 6.49 8.56
C LYS A 21 7.46 7.63 7.66
N SER A 22 7.36 7.48 6.35
CA SER A 22 7.81 8.47 5.37
C SER A 22 6.78 9.59 5.23
N PRO A 23 7.16 10.86 5.47
CA PRO A 23 6.26 11.99 5.22
C PRO A 23 5.78 12.05 3.77
N TYR A 24 6.66 11.71 2.81
CA TYR A 24 6.32 11.67 1.39
C TYR A 24 5.20 10.65 1.08
N LEU A 25 5.30 9.44 1.63
CA LEU A 25 4.28 8.41 1.38
C LEU A 25 2.95 8.76 2.04
N LYS A 26 2.96 9.38 3.24
CA LYS A 26 1.73 9.86 3.89
C LYS A 26 0.98 10.91 3.08
N GLN A 27 1.65 11.72 2.26
CA GLN A 27 0.95 12.67 1.39
C GLN A 27 0.01 11.96 0.38
N HIS A 28 0.21 10.67 0.14
CA HIS A 28 -0.60 9.85 -0.76
C HIS A 28 -1.58 8.92 -0.03
N GLU A 29 -1.72 9.03 1.30
CA GLU A 29 -2.53 8.12 2.12
C GLU A 29 -4.03 8.19 1.82
N THR A 30 -4.53 9.32 1.34
CA THR A 30 -5.95 9.50 0.98
C THR A 30 -6.26 9.24 -0.49
N ASN A 31 -5.24 8.94 -1.30
CA ASN A 31 -5.43 8.68 -2.72
C ASN A 31 -6.40 7.48 -2.93
N PRO A 32 -7.22 7.50 -3.99
CA PRO A 32 -8.20 6.45 -4.24
C PRO A 32 -7.55 5.11 -4.58
N VAL A 33 -6.33 5.13 -5.12
CA VAL A 33 -5.52 3.92 -5.29
C VAL A 33 -5.14 3.35 -3.93
N ASN A 34 -5.31 2.04 -3.78
CA ASN A 34 -4.95 1.31 -2.57
C ASN A 34 -3.42 1.05 -2.51
N TRP A 35 -2.65 2.09 -2.23
CA TRP A 35 -1.20 1.99 -2.15
C TRP A 35 -0.75 1.16 -0.94
N LEU A 36 0.29 0.35 -1.16
CA LEU A 36 1.07 -0.36 -0.16
C LEU A 36 2.51 0.13 -0.21
N GLU A 37 3.19 0.15 0.93
CA GLU A 37 4.64 0.36 0.95
C GLU A 37 5.38 -0.83 0.33
N TRP A 38 6.56 -0.54 -0.22
CA TRP A 38 7.49 -1.57 -0.67
C TRP A 38 7.85 -2.52 0.48
N SER A 39 7.45 -3.78 0.35
CA SER A 39 7.64 -4.78 1.40
C SER A 39 7.48 -6.20 0.85
N PRO A 40 8.08 -7.23 1.48
CA PRO A 40 7.85 -8.62 1.11
C PRO A 40 6.37 -9.01 1.13
N GLU A 41 5.59 -8.48 2.07
CA GLU A 41 4.16 -8.80 2.18
C GLU A 41 3.34 -8.23 1.01
N ALA A 42 3.72 -7.09 0.44
CA ALA A 42 3.05 -6.55 -0.76
C ALA A 42 3.20 -7.50 -1.96
N PHE A 43 4.39 -8.09 -2.13
CA PHE A 43 4.63 -9.11 -3.16
C PHE A 43 3.91 -10.42 -2.86
N GLN A 44 3.81 -10.83 -1.59
CA GLN A 44 3.03 -12.01 -1.21
C GLN A 44 1.55 -11.84 -1.56
N LYS A 45 0.97 -10.65 -1.31
CA LYS A 45 -0.41 -10.33 -1.70
C LYS A 45 -0.59 -10.43 -3.22
N ALA A 46 0.29 -9.78 -3.99
CA ALA A 46 0.26 -9.83 -5.45
C ALA A 46 0.32 -11.26 -6.00
N LYS A 47 1.22 -12.10 -5.45
CA LYS A 47 1.34 -13.52 -5.81
C LYS A 47 0.07 -14.30 -5.47
N ARG A 48 -0.50 -14.11 -4.27
CA ARG A 48 -1.72 -14.81 -3.83
C ARG A 48 -2.93 -14.44 -4.68
N GLU A 49 -3.02 -13.18 -5.10
CA GLU A 49 -4.14 -12.66 -5.90
C GLU A 49 -3.94 -12.86 -7.41
N GLY A 50 -2.78 -13.33 -7.85
CA GLY A 50 -2.46 -13.48 -9.27
C GLY A 50 -2.45 -12.15 -10.03
N LYS A 51 -2.09 -11.05 -9.36
CA LYS A 51 -2.08 -9.69 -9.94
C LYS A 51 -0.63 -9.20 -10.12
N PRO A 52 -0.33 -8.45 -11.20
CA PRO A 52 0.97 -7.80 -11.35
C PRO A 52 1.14 -6.67 -10.32
N VAL A 53 2.39 -6.30 -10.04
CA VAL A 53 2.73 -5.15 -9.19
C VAL A 53 2.91 -3.92 -10.05
N PHE A 54 2.14 -2.86 -9.74
CA PHE A 54 2.39 -1.53 -10.26
C PHE A 54 3.30 -0.76 -9.28
N LEU A 55 4.54 -0.48 -9.69
CA LEU A 55 5.53 0.21 -8.87
C LEU A 55 5.61 1.69 -9.27
N SER A 56 5.37 2.58 -8.31
CA SER A 56 5.59 4.01 -8.45
C SER A 56 6.70 4.45 -7.49
N ILE A 57 7.68 5.19 -7.99
CA ILE A 57 8.81 5.72 -7.21
C ILE A 57 8.85 7.22 -7.45
N GLY A 58 8.97 8.00 -6.38
CA GLY A 58 9.18 9.43 -6.46
C GLY A 58 10.21 9.92 -5.46
N TYR A 59 10.55 11.19 -5.60
CA TYR A 59 11.49 11.94 -4.77
C TYR A 59 10.80 13.25 -4.36
N SER A 60 11.27 13.85 -3.26
CA SER A 60 10.87 15.19 -2.82
C SER A 60 12.01 16.17 -3.06
#